data_AF-A0A525JIM2-F1
#
_entry.id   AF-A0A525JIM2-F1
#
_cell.length_a   1.000
_cell.length_b   1.000
_cell.length_c   1.000
_cell.angle_alpha   90.00
_cell.angle_beta   90.00
_cell.angle_gamma   90.00
#
_symmetry.space_group_name_H-M   'P 1'
#
loop_
_entity.id
_entity.type
_entity.pdbx_description
1 polymer ?
#
loop_
_entity_poly.entity_id
_entity_poly.type
_entity_poly.pdbx_seq_one_letter_code
_entity_poly.pdbx_strand_id
1 'polypeptide(L)' 'MTARLPVDCGDLMSNDWEIIGNFMYRPSAFQTLVGLVRPEILDLGKVNIERVSMVELPDAMARAATMRGLDCTVVDLA' A
#
# COMPACT_ATOMS: atom_id res chain seq x y z
N MET A 1 11.27 -5.82 -19.18
CA MET A 1 10.69 -6.76 -18.19
C MET A 1 9.21 -6.85 -18.47
N THR A 2 8.69 -8.06 -18.73
CA THR A 2 7.26 -8.34 -18.87
C THR A 2 6.90 -9.38 -17.80
N ALA A 3 5.94 -9.05 -16.92
CA ALA A 3 5.41 -9.97 -15.93
C ALA A 3 4.00 -10.37 -16.38
N ARG A 4 3.68 -11.66 -16.34
CA ARG A 4 2.32 -12.13 -16.64
C ARG A 4 1.42 -11.75 -15.48
N LEU A 5 0.40 -10.94 -15.74
CA LEU A 5 -0.64 -10.66 -14.75
C LEU A 5 -1.47 -11.94 -14.53
N PRO A 6 -1.86 -12.28 -13.29
CA PRO A 6 -2.65 -13.47 -12.98
C PRO A 6 -4.14 -13.26 -13.31
N VAL A 7 -4.45 -12.73 -14.49
CA VAL A 7 -5.79 -12.41 -14.96
C VAL A 7 -5.94 -12.88 -16.41
N ASP A 8 -7.10 -13.44 -16.74
CA ASP A 8 -7.41 -13.87 -18.09
C ASP A 8 -7.99 -12.72 -18.90
N CYS A 9 -7.55 -12.59 -20.16
CA CYS A 9 -8.01 -11.52 -21.04
C CYS A 9 -9.48 -11.69 -21.46
N GLY A 10 -9.93 -12.94 -21.64
CA GLY A 10 -11.31 -13.26 -21.99
C GLY A 10 -12.29 -12.91 -20.87
N ASP A 11 -11.88 -13.12 -19.62
CA ASP A 11 -12.67 -12.70 -18.45
C ASP A 11 -12.84 -11.18 -18.39
N LEU A 12 -11.76 -10.43 -18.69
CA LEU A 12 -11.83 -8.96 -18.73
C LEU A 12 -12.83 -8.49 -19.79
N MET A 13 -12.75 -9.05 -21.01
CA MET A 13 -13.62 -8.66 -22.11
C MET A 13 -15.08 -9.06 -21.89
N SER A 14 -15.33 -10.27 -21.36
CA SER A 14 -16.70 -10.80 -21.20
C SER A 14 -17.48 -10.13 -20.09
N ASN A 15 -16.78 -9.54 -19.11
CA ASN A 15 -17.37 -8.88 -17.96
C ASN A 15 -17.21 -7.36 -17.97
N ASP A 16 -16.64 -6.79 -19.04
CA ASP A 16 -16.34 -5.36 -19.16
C ASP A 16 -15.49 -4.84 -17.97
N TRP A 17 -14.48 -5.62 -17.58
CA TRP A 17 -13.60 -5.28 -16.47
C TRP A 17 -12.38 -4.47 -16.93
N GLU A 18 -12.01 -3.47 -16.13
CA GLU A 18 -10.86 -2.61 -16.35
C GLU A 18 -9.78 -2.84 -15.28
N ILE A 19 -8.52 -2.84 -15.70
CA ILE A 19 -7.36 -2.85 -14.79
C ILE A 19 -6.82 -1.42 -14.67
N ILE A 20 -7.05 -0.81 -13.52
CA ILE A 20 -6.62 0.56 -13.24
C ILE A 20 -5.33 0.54 -12.40
N GLY A 21 -4.22 0.95 -13.01
CA GLY A 21 -2.98 1.21 -12.28
C GLY A 21 -3.01 2.58 -11.61
N ASN A 22 -3.08 2.61 -10.28
CA ASN A 22 -2.96 3.86 -9.52
C ASN A 22 -1.51 4.05 -9.06
N PHE A 23 -0.79 4.94 -9.73
CA PHE A 23 0.58 5.30 -9.37
C PHE A 23 0.68 6.81 -9.25
N MET A 24 1.28 7.27 -8.14
CA MET A 24 1.29 8.67 -7.70
C MET A 24 -0.11 9.22 -7.38
N TYR A 25 -0.24 9.80 -6.20
CA TYR A 25 -1.48 10.44 -5.80
C TYR A 25 -1.42 11.93 -6.11
N ARG A 26 -2.60 12.53 -6.38
CA ARG A 26 -2.71 13.98 -6.50
C ARG A 26 -2.21 14.62 -5.19
N PRO A 27 -1.60 15.82 -5.22
CA PRO A 27 -1.16 16.51 -4.01
C PRO A 27 -2.25 16.67 -2.94
N SER A 28 -3.51 16.82 -3.36
CA SER A 28 -4.67 16.94 -2.48
C SER A 28 -5.11 15.62 -1.81
N ALA A 29 -4.65 14.46 -2.30
CA ALA A 29 -5.10 13.16 -1.80
C ALA A 29 -4.78 12.97 -0.31
N PHE A 30 -3.67 13.51 0.17
CA PHE A 30 -3.33 13.50 1.59
C PHE A 30 -4.38 14.24 2.43
N GLN A 31 -4.83 15.41 1.98
CA GLN A 31 -5.87 16.17 2.68
C GLN A 31 -7.21 15.43 2.67
N THR A 32 -7.55 14.76 1.56
CA THR A 32 -8.73 13.89 1.50
C THR A 32 -8.64 12.77 2.53
N LEU A 33 -7.49 12.08 2.63
CA LEU A 33 -7.28 11.02 3.62
C LEU A 33 -7.46 11.54 5.05
N VAL A 34 -6.85 12.69 5.38
CA VAL A 34 -7.02 13.33 6.70
C VAL A 34 -8.49 13.63 7.00
N GLY A 35 -9.24 14.07 6.00
CA GLY A 35 -10.69 14.32 6.10
C GLY A 35 -11.52 13.06 6.37
N LEU A 36 -11.03 11.88 6.01
CA LEU A 36 -11.69 10.60 6.30
C LEU A 36 -11.28 10.02 7.66
N VAL A 37 -10.03 10.23 8.08
CA VAL A 37 -9.52 9.70 9.36
C VAL A 37 -10.09 10.47 10.56
N ARG A 38 -10.14 11.81 10.49
CA ARG A 38 -10.62 12.65 11.60
C ARG A 38 -12.04 12.30 12.10
N PRO A 39 -13.04 12.09 11.24
CA PRO A 39 -14.37 11.64 11.66
C PRO A 39 -14.48 10.12 11.83
N GLU A 40 -13.36 9.39 11.90
CA GLU A 40 -13.32 7.92 12.05
C GLU A 40 -14.00 7.13 10.91
N ILE A 41 -14.22 7.76 9.76
CA ILE A 41 -14.71 7.07 8.55
C ILE A 41 -13.67 6.07 8.03
N LEU A 42 -12.38 6.38 8.24
CA LEU A 42 -11.25 5.51 7.94
C LEU A 42 -10.44 5.24 9.21
N ASP A 43 -10.43 3.98 9.66
CA ASP A 43 -9.64 3.52 10.80
C ASP A 43 -8.23 3.09 10.37
N LEU A 44 -7.23 3.92 10.65
CA LEU A 44 -5.82 3.59 10.40
C LEU A 44 -5.22 2.65 11.46
N GLY A 45 -5.91 2.40 12.57
CA GLY A 45 -5.50 1.41 13.57
C GLY A 45 -5.52 -0.04 13.05
N LYS A 46 -6.12 -0.28 11.87
CA LYS A 46 -6.05 -1.55 11.15
C LYS A 46 -4.71 -1.80 10.45
N VAL A 47 -3.87 -0.77 10.32
CA VAL A 47 -2.52 -0.92 9.75
C VAL A 47 -1.61 -1.48 10.83
N ASN A 48 -0.98 -2.61 10.54
CA ASN A 48 -0.03 -3.25 11.43
C ASN A 48 1.34 -2.59 11.28
N ILE A 49 1.64 -1.63 12.16
CA ILE A 49 2.89 -0.85 12.08
C ILE A 49 4.00 -1.55 12.85
N GLU A 50 5.05 -1.94 12.14
CA GLU A 50 6.30 -2.42 12.70
C GLU A 50 7.36 -1.31 12.61
N ARG A 51 7.84 -0.83 13.75
CA ARG A 51 8.89 0.20 13.81
C ARG A 51 10.26 -0.42 13.97
N VAL A 52 11.21 0.05 13.17
CA VAL A 52 12.59 -0.43 13.13
C VAL A 52 13.53 0.77 13.13
N SER A 53 14.66 0.68 13.82
CA SER A 53 15.62 1.78 13.85
C SER A 53 16.32 1.94 12.49
N MET A 54 16.68 3.17 12.13
CA MET A 54 17.49 3.48 10.95
C MET A 54 18.80 2.69 10.89
N VAL A 55 19.39 2.35 12.04
CA VAL A 55 20.63 1.56 12.08
C VAL A 55 20.44 0.11 11.59
N GLU A 56 19.20 -0.38 11.57
CA GLU A 56 18.80 -1.72 11.16
C GLU A 56 18.14 -1.71 9.77
N LEU A 57 18.43 -0.70 8.93
CA LEU A 57 17.82 -0.54 7.61
C LEU A 57 17.83 -1.82 6.74
N PRO A 58 18.91 -2.60 6.66
CA PRO A 58 18.90 -3.85 5.89
C PRO A 58 17.83 -4.85 6.39
N ASP A 59 17.65 -4.96 7.70
CA ASP A 59 16.65 -5.83 8.30
C ASP A 59 15.24 -5.29 8.07
N ALA A 60 15.06 -3.97 8.15
CA ALA A 60 13.80 -3.31 7.79
C ALA A 60 13.40 -3.61 6.33
N MET A 61 14.35 -3.62 5.39
CA MET A 61 14.09 -3.98 3.99
C MET A 61 13.68 -5.45 3.84
N ALA A 62 14.34 -6.36 4.58
CA ALA A 62 14.00 -7.78 4.56
C ALA A 62 12.59 -8.04 5.12
N ARG A 63 12.21 -7.35 6.20
CA ARG A 63 10.84 -7.37 6.74
C ARG A 63 9.85 -6.80 5.72
N ALA A 64 10.20 -5.70 5.08
CA ALA A 64 9.33 -5.08 4.08
C ALA A 64 9.02 -6.00 2.89
N ALA A 65 9.97 -6.84 2.49
CA ALA A 65 9.80 -7.79 1.40
C ALA A 65 8.79 -8.91 1.69
N THR A 66 8.52 -9.22 2.96
CA THR A 66 7.61 -10.30 3.36
C THR A 66 6.19 -9.83 3.70
N MET A 67 6.00 -8.51 3.80
CA MET A 67 4.72 -7.88 4.14
C MET A 67 3.56 -8.31 3.23
N ARG A 68 2.35 -8.30 3.80
CA ARG A 68 1.11 -8.60 3.09
C ARG A 68 0.00 -7.66 3.55
N GLY A 69 -0.96 -7.38 2.67
CA GLY A 69 -2.15 -6.62 3.04
C GLY A 69 -1.83 -5.25 3.65
N LEU A 70 -2.19 -5.07 4.93
CA LEU A 70 -2.09 -3.80 5.67
C LEU A 70 -0.91 -3.77 6.65
N ASP A 71 0.12 -4.58 6.45
CA ASP A 71 1.38 -4.41 7.16
C ASP A 71 2.04 -3.08 6.77
N CYS A 72 2.80 -2.46 7.69
CA CYS A 72 3.65 -1.30 7.40
C CYS A 72 4.96 -1.33 8.20
N THR A 73 6.10 -1.61 7.56
CA THR A 73 7.42 -1.38 8.18
C THR A 73 7.78 0.10 8.10
N VAL A 74 8.03 0.73 9.24
CA VAL A 74 8.41 2.14 9.37
C VAL A 74 9.79 2.22 9.97
N VAL A 75 10.68 2.95 9.29
CA VAL A 75 12.01 3.26 9.81
C VAL A 75 11.97 4.61 10.51
N ASP A 76 12.42 4.65 11.76
CA ASP A 76 12.58 5.89 12.52
C ASP A 76 14.04 6.14 12.89
N LEU A 77 14.35 7.40 13.21
CA LEU A 77 15.72 7.85 13.49
C LEU A 77 16.18 7.61 14.94
N ALA A 78 15.33 7.00 15.79
CA ALA A 78 15.49 6.82 17.25
C ALA A 78 16.62 7.60 17.93
#